data_AF-W3RR08-F1
#
_entry.id   AF-W3RR08-F1
#
_cell.length_a   1.000
_cell.length_b   1.000
_cell.length_c   1.000
_cell.angle_alpha   90.00
_cell.angle_beta   90.00
_cell.angle_gamma   90.00
#
_symmetry.space_group_name_H-M   'P 1'
#
loop_
_entity.id
_entity.type
_entity.pdbx_description
1 polymer ?
#
loop_
_entity_poly.entity_id
_entity_poly.type
_entity_poly.pdbx_seq_one_letter_code
_entity_poly.pdbx_strand_id
1 'polypeptide(L)'
;MSGTSAGWTPERRAAQARLMRAQNADPAFVDRRNKGPQNLPAAERAARSARIKAMNADPAFQAKRREGIAVQGGRKLAIPEHTHPCVRGMFVAMNDQRASRHAMASRVGMNVASFTAWRRKHMPRVDDLDAALNALDLELAIVPKGTRDADGFCSRRKAL
;
A
#
# COMPACT_ATOMS: atom_id res chain seq x y z
N MET A 1 -25.47 23.70 -11.13
CA MET A 1 -24.34 24.62 -11.38
C MET A 1 -23.11 24.08 -10.67
N SER A 2 -22.02 23.94 -11.43
CA SER A 2 -20.65 23.46 -11.14
C SER A 2 -20.22 23.30 -9.68
N GLY A 3 -19.90 22.05 -9.30
CA GLY A 3 -19.07 21.75 -8.14
C GLY A 3 -17.61 22.14 -8.41
N THR A 4 -17.11 23.12 -7.68
CA THR A 4 -15.70 23.48 -7.66
C THR A 4 -14.91 22.37 -6.99
N SER A 5 -14.27 21.52 -7.81
CA SER A 5 -13.13 20.72 -7.39
C SER A 5 -12.15 21.63 -6.66
N ALA A 6 -11.71 21.25 -5.46
CA ALA A 6 -10.62 21.89 -4.71
C ALA A 6 -9.27 21.71 -5.43
N GLY A 7 -9.21 22.17 -6.67
CA GLY A 7 -8.06 22.20 -7.55
C GLY A 7 -7.32 23.53 -7.39
N TRP A 8 -6.07 23.52 -7.83
CA TRP A 8 -5.17 24.66 -7.76
C TRP A 8 -5.78 25.98 -8.26
N THR A 9 -6.09 26.87 -7.32
CA THR A 9 -6.52 28.25 -7.62
C THR A 9 -5.41 29.01 -8.35
N PRO A 10 -5.75 30.02 -9.17
CA PRO A 10 -4.76 30.89 -9.82
C PRO A 10 -3.76 31.52 -8.84
N GLU A 11 -4.24 31.90 -7.66
CA GLU A 11 -3.40 32.46 -6.58
C GLU A 11 -2.41 31.45 -6.02
N ARG A 12 -2.82 30.20 -5.77
CA ARG A 12 -1.89 29.13 -5.36
C ARG A 12 -0.87 28.83 -6.44
N ARG A 13 -1.26 28.90 -7.73
CA ARG A 13 -0.31 28.79 -8.86
C ARG A 13 0.73 29.91 -8.84
N ALA A 14 0.29 31.15 -8.63
CA ALA A 14 1.19 32.30 -8.57
C ALA A 14 2.14 32.24 -7.37
N ALA A 15 1.64 31.86 -6.18
CA ALA A 15 2.46 31.67 -4.99
C ALA A 15 3.49 30.55 -5.16
N GLN A 16 3.08 29.42 -5.74
CA GLN A 16 4.00 28.31 -6.00
C GLN A 16 5.03 28.64 -7.08
N ALA A 17 4.67 29.41 -8.11
CA ALA A 17 5.63 29.91 -9.09
C ALA A 17 6.68 30.84 -8.47
N ARG A 18 6.28 31.71 -7.53
CA ARG A 18 7.21 32.55 -6.75
C ARG A 18 8.16 31.71 -5.89
N LEU A 19 7.62 30.71 -5.19
CA LEU A 19 8.42 29.77 -4.38
C LEU A 19 9.45 29.01 -5.25
N MET A 20 9.02 28.50 -6.41
CA MET A 20 9.90 27.81 -7.35
C MET A 20 10.99 28.73 -7.91
N ARG A 21 10.68 30.00 -8.20
CA ARG A 21 11.69 30.98 -8.62
C ARG A 21 12.70 31.27 -7.51
N ALA A 22 12.24 31.45 -6.27
CA ALA A 22 13.12 31.67 -5.12
C ALA A 22 14.04 30.47 -4.85
N GLN A 23 13.51 29.24 -4.91
CA GLN A 23 14.32 28.02 -4.78
C GLN A 23 15.35 27.88 -5.91
N ASN A 24 14.97 28.18 -7.16
CA ASN A 24 15.92 28.14 -8.28
C ASN A 24 16.92 29.30 -8.29
N ALA A 25 16.70 30.35 -7.49
CA ALA A 25 17.64 31.45 -7.28
C ALA A 25 18.63 31.18 -6.12
N ASP A 26 18.39 30.15 -5.29
CA ASP A 26 19.30 29.71 -4.24
C ASP A 26 20.49 28.93 -4.84
N PRO A 27 21.73 29.45 -4.78
CA PRO A 27 22.91 28.79 -5.32
C PRO A 27 23.16 27.40 -4.71
N ALA A 28 22.85 27.21 -3.42
CA ALA A 28 23.06 25.92 -2.75
C ALA A 28 22.05 24.86 -3.20
N PHE A 29 20.84 25.27 -3.59
CA PHE A 29 19.84 24.39 -4.19
C PHE A 29 20.23 24.00 -5.62
N VAL A 30 20.68 24.97 -6.42
CA VAL A 30 21.12 24.76 -7.80
C VAL A 30 22.33 23.83 -7.85
N ASP A 31 23.33 24.06 -7.00
CA ASP A 31 24.52 23.20 -6.89
C ASP A 31 24.17 21.76 -6.53
N ARG A 32 23.28 21.57 -5.56
CA ARG A 32 22.82 20.25 -5.15
C ARG A 32 22.03 19.54 -6.24
N ARG A 33 21.23 20.29 -7.00
CA ARG A 33 20.49 19.77 -8.16
C ARG A 33 21.43 19.35 -9.29
N ASN A 34 22.46 20.16 -9.56
CA ASN A 34 23.48 19.90 -10.58
C ASN A 34 24.39 18.71 -10.22
N LYS A 35 24.62 18.49 -8.92
CA LYS A 35 25.30 17.29 -8.39
C LYS A 35 24.38 16.08 -8.22
N GLY A 36 23.08 16.22 -8.51
CA GLY A 36 22.10 15.16 -8.38
C GLY A 36 22.25 14.08 -9.46
N PRO A 37 21.75 12.86 -9.23
CA PRO A 37 21.87 11.74 -10.17
C PRO A 37 21.23 11.99 -11.56
N GLN A 38 20.35 12.99 -11.65
CA GLN A 38 19.69 13.44 -12.88
C GLN A 38 20.66 14.20 -13.82
N ASN A 39 21.64 14.91 -13.25
CA ASN A 39 22.56 15.80 -13.96
C ASN A 39 23.98 15.24 -14.06
N LEU A 40 24.18 13.95 -13.73
CA LEU A 40 25.44 13.24 -13.95
C LEU A 40 25.88 13.35 -15.42
N PRO A 41 27.18 13.50 -15.71
CA PRO A 41 27.72 13.43 -17.07
C PRO A 41 27.24 12.17 -17.81
N ALA A 42 27.06 12.26 -19.12
CA ALA A 42 26.50 11.15 -19.92
C ALA A 42 27.31 9.85 -19.77
N ALA A 43 28.64 9.95 -19.68
CA ALA A 43 29.54 8.81 -19.48
C ALA A 43 29.30 8.11 -18.12
N GLU A 44 29.17 8.87 -17.04
CA GLU A 44 28.90 8.32 -15.70
C GLU A 44 27.51 7.70 -15.60
N ARG A 45 26.53 8.31 -16.27
CA ARG A 45 25.17 7.76 -16.36
C ARG A 45 25.16 6.43 -17.13
N ALA A 46 25.91 6.36 -18.22
CA ALA A 46 26.08 5.14 -19.00
C ALA A 46 26.78 4.04 -18.19
N ALA A 47 27.87 4.37 -17.49
CA ALA A 47 28.59 3.45 -16.60
C ALA A 47 27.69 2.93 -15.46
N ARG A 48 26.91 3.82 -14.83
CA ARG A 48 25.95 3.45 -13.78
C ARG A 48 24.84 2.55 -14.30
N SER A 49 24.30 2.85 -15.49
CA SER A 49 23.28 2.02 -16.14
C SER A 49 23.82 0.64 -16.51
N ALA A 50 25.03 0.58 -17.07
CA ALA A 50 25.73 -0.67 -17.37
C ALA A 50 25.96 -1.51 -16.10
N ARG A 51 26.38 -0.88 -14.99
CA ARG A 51 26.54 -1.55 -13.69
C ARG A 51 25.23 -2.14 -13.17
N ILE A 52 24.13 -1.39 -13.24
CA ILE A 52 22.80 -1.88 -12.81
C ILE A 52 22.33 -3.01 -13.71
N LYS A 53 22.55 -2.90 -15.02
CA LYS A 53 22.20 -3.94 -16.00
C LYS A 53 22.99 -5.23 -15.74
N ALA A 54 24.28 -5.13 -15.49
CA ALA A 54 25.13 -6.27 -15.13
C ALA A 54 24.68 -6.93 -13.83
N MET A 55 24.40 -6.14 -12.79
CA MET A 55 23.90 -6.65 -11.51
C MET A 55 22.53 -7.33 -11.66
N ASN A 56 21.63 -6.79 -12.49
CA ASN A 56 20.33 -7.43 -12.75
C ASN A 56 20.42 -8.66 -13.66
N ALA A 57 21.49 -8.81 -14.46
CA ALA A 57 21.72 -9.98 -15.30
C ALA A 57 22.31 -11.16 -14.51
N ASP A 58 22.91 -10.90 -13.34
CA ASP A 58 23.44 -11.94 -12.46
C ASP A 58 22.31 -12.81 -11.85
N PRO A 59 22.27 -14.12 -12.16
CA PRO A 59 21.27 -15.03 -11.60
C PRO A 59 21.34 -15.16 -10.08
N ALA A 60 22.54 -15.08 -9.48
CA ALA A 60 22.72 -15.18 -8.03
C ALA A 60 22.15 -13.96 -7.30
N PHE A 61 22.36 -12.77 -7.86
CA PHE A 61 21.74 -11.53 -7.37
C PHE A 61 20.21 -11.60 -7.43
N GLN A 62 19.65 -12.11 -8.54
CA GLN A 62 18.20 -12.26 -8.67
C GLN A 62 17.62 -13.31 -7.72
N ALA A 63 18.32 -14.44 -7.54
CA ALA A 63 17.92 -15.48 -6.60
C ALA A 63 17.89 -14.93 -5.16
N LYS A 64 18.98 -14.29 -4.71
CA LYS A 64 19.06 -13.67 -3.37
C LYS A 64 18.02 -12.57 -3.18
N ARG A 65 17.70 -11.80 -4.24
CA ARG A 65 16.64 -10.79 -4.20
C ARG A 65 15.25 -11.43 -4.06
N ARG A 66 14.96 -12.52 -4.79
CA ARG A 66 13.70 -13.28 -4.66
C ARG A 66 13.58 -13.92 -3.28
N GLU A 67 14.66 -14.51 -2.78
CA GLU A 67 14.75 -15.06 -1.45
C GLU A 67 14.56 -13.99 -0.38
N GLY A 68 15.21 -12.83 -0.49
CA GLY A 68 15.01 -11.70 0.43
C GLY A 68 13.56 -11.19 0.43
N ILE A 69 12.89 -11.20 -0.73
CA ILE A 69 11.46 -10.88 -0.84
C ILE A 69 10.59 -11.96 -0.19
N ALA A 70 10.95 -13.24 -0.31
CA ALA A 70 10.23 -14.35 0.30
C ALA A 70 10.43 -14.43 1.84
N VAL A 71 11.64 -14.11 2.32
CA VAL A 71 12.04 -14.13 3.74
C VAL A 71 11.61 -12.85 4.47
N GLN A 72 11.39 -11.74 3.76
CA GLN A 72 10.58 -10.63 4.26
C GLN A 72 9.13 -11.10 4.40
N GLY A 73 8.87 -11.93 5.43
CA GLY A 73 7.54 -12.26 5.91
C GLY A 73 6.75 -10.96 5.94
N GLY A 74 5.69 -10.93 5.12
CA GLY A 74 5.07 -9.69 4.68
C GLY A 74 4.86 -8.75 5.85
N ARG A 75 5.37 -7.52 5.74
CA ARG A 75 5.13 -6.47 6.74
C ARG A 75 3.65 -6.51 7.13
N LYS A 76 3.38 -6.52 8.44
CA LYS A 76 2.01 -6.46 8.96
C LYS A 76 1.23 -5.40 8.19
N LEU A 77 0.11 -5.80 7.61
CA LEU A 77 -0.80 -4.93 6.90
C LEU A 77 -1.30 -3.89 7.89
N ALA A 78 -1.11 -2.62 7.57
CA ALA A 78 -1.66 -1.53 8.37
C ALA A 78 -3.18 -1.58 8.32
N ILE A 79 -3.83 -1.56 9.48
CA ILE A 79 -5.28 -1.63 9.66
C ILE A 79 -5.77 -0.27 10.18
N PRO A 80 -6.34 0.60 9.33
CA PRO A 80 -6.84 1.91 9.77
C PRO A 80 -8.06 1.77 10.68
N GLU A 81 -8.11 2.55 11.76
CA GLU A 81 -9.20 2.52 12.76
C GLU A 81 -10.58 2.82 12.19
N HIS A 82 -10.66 3.71 11.19
CA HIS A 82 -11.92 4.09 10.54
C HIS A 82 -12.50 3.02 9.60
N THR A 83 -11.79 1.91 9.39
CA THR A 83 -12.27 0.81 8.56
C THR A 83 -13.39 0.06 9.29
N HIS A 84 -14.40 -0.40 8.57
CA HIS A 84 -15.51 -1.15 9.16
C HIS A 84 -15.00 -2.39 9.95
N PRO A 85 -15.56 -2.69 11.14
CA PRO A 85 -15.04 -3.74 12.03
C PRO A 85 -14.86 -5.11 11.36
N CYS A 86 -15.80 -5.57 10.53
CA CYS A 86 -15.67 -6.87 9.86
C CYS A 86 -14.49 -6.93 8.88
N VAL A 87 -14.22 -5.82 8.18
CA VAL A 87 -13.06 -5.72 7.28
C VAL A 87 -11.78 -5.62 8.10
N ARG A 88 -11.79 -4.94 9.25
CA ARG A 88 -10.66 -4.92 10.18
C ARG A 88 -10.32 -6.32 10.67
N GLY A 89 -11.30 -7.08 11.14
CA GLY A 89 -11.12 -8.45 11.60
C GLY A 89 -10.52 -9.35 10.55
N MET A 90 -10.99 -9.25 9.31
CA MET A 90 -10.39 -9.94 8.17
C MET A 90 -8.90 -9.58 8.02
N PHE A 91 -8.51 -8.30 8.09
CA PHE A 91 -7.10 -7.90 8.01
C PHE A 91 -6.27 -8.30 9.24
N VAL A 92 -6.87 -8.40 10.43
CA VAL A 92 -6.23 -8.94 11.63
C VAL A 92 -5.93 -10.42 11.41
N ALA A 93 -6.90 -11.22 10.98
CA ALA A 93 -6.71 -12.63 10.65
C ALA A 93 -5.66 -12.82 9.55
N MET A 94 -5.68 -11.99 8.49
CA MET A 94 -4.63 -12.02 7.47
C MET A 94 -3.23 -11.77 8.06
N ASN A 95 -3.09 -10.82 8.99
CA ASN A 95 -1.82 -10.56 9.65
C ASN A 95 -1.35 -11.72 10.52
N ASP A 96 -2.26 -12.34 11.27
CA ASP A 96 -1.98 -13.46 12.14
C ASP A 96 -1.53 -14.69 11.33
N GLN A 97 -2.20 -14.96 10.21
CA GLN A 97 -1.86 -16.03 9.29
C GLN A 97 -0.72 -15.67 8.31
N ARG A 98 -0.15 -14.47 8.41
CA ARG A 98 0.84 -13.92 7.46
C ARG A 98 0.39 -13.99 6.00
N ALA A 99 -0.91 -13.92 5.77
CA ALA A 99 -1.52 -13.91 4.44
C ALA A 99 -1.37 -12.52 3.80
N SER A 100 -0.61 -12.44 2.71
CA SER A 100 -0.50 -11.20 1.94
C SER A 100 -1.78 -10.94 1.13
N ARG A 101 -2.04 -9.68 0.76
CA ARG A 101 -3.14 -9.33 -0.16
C ARG A 101 -3.01 -10.04 -1.52
N HIS A 102 -1.79 -10.33 -1.98
CA HIS A 102 -1.56 -11.08 -3.21
C HIS A 102 -1.92 -12.55 -3.06
N ALA A 103 -1.55 -13.16 -1.92
CA ALA A 103 -1.92 -14.53 -1.62
C ALA A 103 -3.44 -14.67 -1.50
N MET A 104 -4.11 -13.74 -0.80
CA MET A 104 -5.56 -13.73 -0.70
C MET A 104 -6.24 -13.56 -2.05
N ALA A 105 -5.84 -12.54 -2.82
CA ALA A 105 -6.33 -12.33 -4.18
C ALA A 105 -6.25 -13.60 -5.05
N SER A 106 -5.13 -14.33 -4.96
CA SER A 106 -4.96 -15.60 -5.67
C SER A 106 -5.88 -16.71 -5.16
N ARG A 107 -6.11 -16.80 -3.84
CA ARG A 107 -6.97 -17.83 -3.23
C ARG A 107 -8.45 -17.64 -3.58
N VAL A 108 -8.91 -16.39 -3.58
CA VAL A 108 -10.33 -16.05 -3.80
C VAL A 108 -10.66 -15.67 -5.25
N GLY A 109 -9.67 -15.63 -6.14
CA GLY A 109 -9.89 -15.23 -7.53
C GLY A 109 -10.25 -13.75 -7.71
N MET A 110 -9.74 -12.87 -6.84
CA MET A 110 -10.08 -11.44 -6.82
C MET A 110 -8.88 -10.55 -7.15
N ASN A 111 -9.13 -9.30 -7.53
CA ASN A 111 -8.07 -8.32 -7.73
C ASN A 111 -7.49 -7.82 -6.38
N VAL A 112 -6.16 -7.75 -6.27
CA VAL A 112 -5.42 -7.16 -5.13
C VAL A 112 -5.86 -5.72 -4.83
N ALA A 113 -6.27 -4.97 -5.86
CA ALA A 113 -6.80 -3.62 -5.71
C ALA A 113 -8.09 -3.59 -4.87
N SER A 114 -8.93 -4.64 -4.94
CA SER A 114 -10.17 -4.75 -4.17
C SER A 114 -9.89 -4.72 -2.67
N PHE A 115 -8.94 -5.52 -2.18
CA PHE A 115 -8.52 -5.48 -0.77
C PHE A 115 -8.01 -4.10 -0.35
N THR A 116 -7.33 -3.38 -1.25
CA THR A 116 -6.86 -2.02 -0.98
C THR A 116 -8.02 -1.03 -0.87
N ALA A 117 -9.03 -1.19 -1.72
CA ALA A 117 -10.24 -0.38 -1.71
C ALA A 117 -11.08 -0.66 -0.47
N TRP A 118 -11.21 -1.92 -0.05
CA TRP A 118 -11.93 -2.32 1.16
C TRP A 118 -11.36 -1.69 2.42
N ARG A 119 -10.03 -1.54 2.46
CA ARG A 119 -9.31 -0.93 3.57
C ARG A 119 -9.38 0.61 3.62
N ARG A 120 -9.87 1.27 2.57
CA ARG A 120 -9.70 2.74 2.42
C ARG A 120 -10.94 3.50 1.98
N LYS A 121 -11.82 2.89 1.18
CA LYS A 121 -12.84 3.63 0.41
C LYS A 121 -14.19 2.93 0.31
N HIS A 122 -14.23 1.61 0.15
CA HIS A 122 -15.45 0.90 -0.20
C HIS A 122 -15.71 -0.25 0.77
N MET A 123 -16.97 -0.60 0.99
CA MET A 123 -17.31 -1.84 1.68
C MET A 123 -17.37 -2.99 0.66
N PRO A 124 -16.87 -4.19 1.01
CA PRO A 124 -17.04 -5.37 0.18
C PRO A 124 -18.53 -5.73 0.08
N ARG A 125 -18.89 -6.45 -0.98
CA ARG A 125 -20.15 -7.20 -1.00
C ARG A 125 -20.06 -8.32 0.04
N VAL A 126 -21.21 -8.77 0.54
CA VAL A 126 -21.25 -9.84 1.55
C VAL A 126 -20.59 -11.10 1.01
N ASP A 127 -20.90 -11.49 -0.23
CA ASP A 127 -20.36 -12.70 -0.88
C ASP A 127 -18.83 -12.64 -1.03
N ASP A 128 -18.30 -11.48 -1.41
CA ASP A 128 -16.85 -11.25 -1.55
C ASP A 128 -16.14 -11.32 -0.19
N LEU A 129 -16.77 -10.79 0.87
CA LEU A 129 -16.23 -10.84 2.21
C LEU A 129 -16.26 -12.25 2.76
N ASP A 130 -17.34 -12.98 2.54
CA ASP A 130 -17.49 -14.38 2.95
C ASP A 130 -16.44 -15.27 2.28
N ALA A 131 -16.26 -15.14 0.96
CA ALA A 131 -15.21 -15.85 0.24
C ALA A 131 -13.80 -15.56 0.80
N ALA A 132 -13.52 -14.30 1.16
CA ALA A 132 -12.26 -13.90 1.78
C ALA A 132 -12.06 -14.46 3.19
N LEU A 133 -13.13 -14.56 3.98
CA LEU A 133 -13.08 -15.18 5.31
C LEU A 133 -12.88 -16.70 5.20
N ASN A 134 -13.59 -17.36 4.28
CA ASN A 134 -13.45 -18.79 4.04
C ASN A 134 -12.01 -19.18 3.63
N ALA A 135 -11.34 -18.34 2.83
CA ALA A 135 -9.93 -18.53 2.47
C ALA A 135 -8.92 -18.30 3.61
N LEU A 136 -9.40 -17.85 4.78
CA LEU A 136 -8.69 -17.72 6.05
C LEU A 136 -9.21 -18.73 7.09
N ASP A 137 -9.97 -19.75 6.68
CA ASP A 137 -10.59 -20.72 7.58
C ASP A 137 -11.52 -20.07 8.63
N LEU A 138 -12.24 -19.01 8.23
CA LEU A 138 -13.20 -18.28 9.04
C LEU A 138 -14.57 -18.27 8.37
N GLU A 139 -15.63 -18.30 9.17
CA GLU A 139 -17.01 -18.25 8.69
C GLU A 139 -17.69 -16.93 9.05
N LEU A 140 -18.50 -16.38 8.14
CA LEU A 140 -19.32 -15.21 8.43
C LEU A 140 -20.58 -15.60 9.20
N ALA A 141 -20.67 -15.16 10.46
CA ALA A 141 -21.82 -15.44 11.32
C ALA A 141 -22.68 -14.20 11.63
N ILE A 142 -24.00 -14.39 11.68
CA ILE A 142 -24.93 -13.41 12.25
C ILE A 142 -24.92 -13.57 13.76
N VAL A 143 -24.61 -12.49 14.47
CA VAL A 143 -24.53 -12.49 15.94
C VAL A 143 -25.30 -11.31 16.55
N PRO A 144 -25.82 -11.43 17.79
CA PRO A 144 -26.48 -10.34 18.47
C PRO A 144 -25.61 -9.09 18.55
N LYS A 145 -26.22 -7.90 18.44
CA LYS A 145 -25.49 -6.64 18.53
C LYS A 145 -24.80 -6.51 19.90
N GLY A 146 -23.55 -6.04 19.90
CA GLY A 146 -22.75 -5.89 21.13
C GLY A 146 -22.03 -7.17 21.58
N THR A 147 -22.06 -8.24 20.77
CA THR A 147 -21.22 -9.42 20.98
C THR A 147 -19.84 -9.29 20.35
N ARG A 148 -19.64 -8.33 19.42
CA ARG A 148 -18.38 -8.16 18.70
C ARG A 148 -17.34 -7.40 19.55
N ASP A 149 -16.08 -7.77 19.42
CA ASP A 149 -14.96 -7.01 19.97
C ASP A 149 -14.54 -5.86 19.04
N ALA A 150 -13.46 -5.16 19.41
CA ALA A 150 -12.94 -4.03 18.67
C ALA A 150 -12.46 -4.41 17.27
N ASP A 151 -12.07 -5.67 17.04
CA ASP A 151 -11.57 -6.18 15.77
C ASP A 151 -12.68 -6.84 14.94
N GLY A 152 -13.93 -6.83 15.42
CA GLY A 152 -15.08 -7.33 14.68
C GLY A 152 -15.30 -8.83 14.81
N PHE A 153 -14.53 -9.52 15.66
CA PHE A 153 -14.75 -10.93 15.99
C PHE A 153 -15.79 -11.07 17.09
N CYS A 154 -16.40 -12.25 17.18
CA CYS A 154 -17.31 -12.59 18.28
C CYS A 154 -16.52 -12.66 19.60
N SER A 155 -16.91 -11.85 20.56
CA SER A 155 -16.28 -11.83 21.88
C SER A 155 -16.56 -13.14 22.60
N ARG A 156 -15.49 -13.88 22.91
CA ARG A 156 -15.54 -15.14 23.67
C ARG A 156 -16.13 -15.00 25.08
N ARG A 157 -16.37 -13.79 25.57
CA ARG A 157 -16.96 -13.52 26.89
C ARG A 157 -18.48 -13.73 26.98
N LYS A 158 -19.17 -13.98 25.86
CA LYS A 158 -20.63 -14.20 25.83
C LYS A 158 -21.07 -15.49 25.12
N ALA A 159 -20.12 -16.39 24.82
CA ALA A 159 -20.45 -17.73 24.32
C ALA A 159 -20.71 -18.65 25.53
N LEU A 160 -21.90 -18.52 26.12
CA LEU A 160 -22.51 -19.49 27.04
C LEU A 160 -23.86 -19.88 26.44
#